data_AF-A0A0F0GMV0-F1
#
_entry.id   AF-A0A0F0GMV0-F1
#
_cell.length_a   1.000
_cell.length_b   1.000
_cell.length_c   1.000
_cell.angle_alpha   90.00
_cell.angle_beta   90.00
_cell.angle_gamma   90.00
#
_symmetry.space_group_name_H-M   'P 1'
#
loop_
_entity.id
_entity.type
_entity.pdbx_description
1 polymer ?
#
loop_
_entity_poly.entity_id
_entity_poly.type
_entity_poly.pdbx_seq_one_letter_code
_entity_poly.pdbx_strand_id
1 'polypeptide(L)'
;MTLLGRTTVNVVVGIAVLYTLLPVLWLLLAATKNVDALFQSDLFSLSNFSFVDNVKDLFAMDKGLYPRWYLNSVLYAVVGAAASSFISMAAGYAFDKYAFAHKEKLFGLVLAAVMVPQTVLALPLYLMASGTGLVNTFWAVFIPVLFNPFGV
;
A
#
# COMPACT_ATOMS: atom_id res chain seq x y z
N MET A 1 6.93 -18.44 37.58
CA MET A 1 5.75 -17.74 37.00
C MET A 1 6.01 -17.09 35.63
N THR A 2 7.24 -17.05 35.11
CA THR A 2 7.57 -16.41 33.81
C THR A 2 7.34 -17.32 32.59
N LEU A 3 7.45 -18.65 32.73
CA LEU A 3 7.26 -19.60 31.64
C LEU A 3 5.79 -19.68 31.17
N LEU A 4 4.84 -19.69 32.12
CA LEU A 4 3.40 -19.74 31.82
C LEU A 4 2.97 -18.49 31.00
N GLY A 5 3.49 -17.31 31.35
CA GLY A 5 3.22 -16.07 30.61
C GLY A 5 3.79 -16.08 29.19
N ARG A 6 5.01 -16.61 28.99
CA ARG A 6 5.61 -16.72 27.65
C ARG A 6 4.85 -17.71 26.76
N THR A 7 4.41 -18.84 27.31
CA THR A 7 3.60 -19.80 26.55
C THR A 7 2.25 -19.21 26.16
N THR A 8 1.56 -18.50 27.06
CA THR A 8 0.30 -17.82 26.73
C THR A 8 0.48 -16.78 25.63
N VAL A 9 1.51 -15.93 25.73
CA VAL A 9 1.83 -14.93 24.69
C VAL A 9 2.11 -15.62 23.36
N ASN A 10 2.92 -16.69 23.34
CA ASN A 10 3.24 -17.41 22.12
C ASN A 10 2.01 -18.06 21.48
N VAL A 11 1.09 -18.61 22.28
CA VAL A 11 -0.17 -19.18 21.78
C VAL A 11 -1.07 -18.10 21.17
N VAL A 12 -1.22 -16.95 21.85
CA VAL A 12 -2.01 -15.83 21.35
C VAL A 12 -1.44 -15.29 20.04
N VAL A 13 -0.11 -15.10 19.98
CA VAL A 13 0.58 -14.68 18.76
C VAL A 13 0.43 -15.74 17.67
N GLY A 14 0.55 -17.03 17.99
CA GLY A 14 0.35 -18.13 17.05
C GLY A 14 -1.05 -18.13 16.42
N ILE A 15 -2.10 -17.92 17.23
CA ILE A 15 -3.47 -17.80 16.75
C ILE A 15 -3.63 -16.57 15.84
N ALA A 16 -3.05 -15.42 16.22
CA ALA A 16 -3.09 -14.21 15.40
C ALA A 16 -2.38 -14.40 14.05
N VAL A 17 -1.24 -15.10 14.03
CA VAL A 17 -0.54 -15.46 12.79
C VAL A 17 -1.40 -16.37 11.91
N LEU A 18 -1.99 -17.42 12.48
CA LEU A 18 -2.87 -18.32 11.70
C LEU A 18 -4.07 -17.58 11.11
N TYR A 19 -4.70 -16.71 11.89
CA TYR A 19 -5.83 -15.90 11.45
C TYR A 19 -5.45 -14.93 10.31
N THR A 20 -4.31 -14.26 10.44
CA THR A 20 -3.85 -13.29 9.42
C THR A 20 -3.35 -13.95 8.15
N LEU A 21 -2.81 -15.16 8.22
CA LEU A 21 -2.36 -15.93 7.06
C LEU A 21 -3.50 -16.61 6.30
N LEU A 22 -4.63 -16.91 6.96
CA LEU A 22 -5.77 -17.58 6.34
C LEU A 22 -6.25 -16.92 5.01
N PRO A 23 -6.49 -15.60 4.92
CA PRO A 23 -6.88 -14.98 3.66
C PRO A 23 -5.78 -15.03 2.58
N VAL A 24 -4.50 -15.00 2.98
CA VAL A 24 -3.37 -15.13 2.05
C VAL A 24 -3.30 -16.54 1.49
N LEU A 25 -3.45 -17.56 2.33
CA LEU A 25 -3.52 -18.95 1.91
C LEU A 25 -4.69 -19.19 0.96
N TRP A 26 -5.85 -18.64 1.29
CA TRP A 26 -7.01 -18.70 0.40
C TRP A 26 -6.74 -18.03 -0.96
N LEU A 27 -6.10 -16.85 -0.98
CA LEU A 27 -5.75 -16.16 -2.21
C LEU A 27 -4.80 -16.98 -3.10
N LEU A 28 -3.81 -17.65 -2.50
CA LEU A 28 -2.89 -18.53 -3.20
C LEU A 28 -3.62 -19.73 -3.82
N LEU A 29 -4.54 -20.35 -3.09
CA LEU A 29 -5.36 -21.45 -3.61
C LEU A 29 -6.32 -20.96 -4.70
N ALA A 30 -6.96 -19.81 -4.50
CA ALA A 30 -7.86 -19.20 -5.47
C ALA A 30 -7.14 -18.90 -6.79
N ALA A 31 -5.91 -18.39 -6.75
CA ALA A 31 -5.11 -18.16 -7.95
C ALA A 31 -4.82 -19.43 -8.75
N THR A 32 -4.90 -20.61 -8.13
CA THR A 32 -4.71 -21.90 -8.81
C THR A 32 -5.98 -22.52 -9.37
N LYS A 33 -7.17 -22.01 -9.01
CA LYS A 33 -8.47 -22.54 -9.43
C LYS A 33 -8.93 -21.94 -10.75
N ASN A 34 -9.70 -22.70 -11.54
CA ASN A 34 -10.46 -22.12 -12.66
C ASN A 34 -11.68 -21.31 -12.15
N VAL A 35 -12.28 -20.51 -13.05
CA VAL A 35 -13.42 -19.63 -12.71
C VAL A 35 -14.59 -20.40 -12.09
N ASP A 36 -14.90 -21.59 -12.62
CA ASP A 36 -16.00 -22.42 -12.09
C ASP A 36 -15.73 -22.93 -10.68
N ALA A 37 -14.49 -23.33 -10.37
CA ALA A 37 -14.11 -23.80 -9.03
C ALA A 37 -13.99 -22.67 -8.00
N LEU A 38 -13.85 -21.40 -8.42
CA LEU A 38 -13.87 -20.25 -7.51
C LEU A 38 -15.25 -20.02 -6.88
N PHE A 39 -16.33 -20.35 -7.58
CA PHE A 39 -17.70 -20.15 -7.11
C PHE A 39 -18.30 -21.39 -6.42
N GLN A 40 -17.57 -22.52 -6.36
CA GLN A 40 -17.98 -23.70 -5.61
C GLN A 40 -17.56 -23.58 -4.13
N SER A 41 -18.37 -24.16 -3.22
CA SER A 41 -18.24 -24.03 -1.75
C SER A 41 -16.99 -24.65 -1.12
N ASP A 42 -15.98 -25.03 -1.90
CA ASP A 42 -14.78 -25.69 -1.41
C ASP A 42 -13.65 -24.70 -1.21
N LEU A 43 -13.51 -24.20 0.03
CA LEU A 43 -12.57 -23.15 0.39
C LEU A 43 -11.10 -23.56 0.24
N PHE A 44 -10.76 -24.83 0.48
CA PHE A 44 -9.37 -25.29 0.60
C PHE A 44 -8.97 -26.42 -0.36
N SER A 45 -9.87 -26.85 -1.25
CA SER A 45 -9.50 -27.85 -2.27
C SER A 45 -8.60 -27.29 -3.37
N LEU A 46 -7.76 -28.18 -3.89
CA LEU A 46 -6.93 -28.00 -5.08
C LEU A 46 -7.57 -28.60 -6.34
N SER A 47 -8.88 -28.85 -6.33
CA SER A 47 -9.60 -29.31 -7.51
C SER A 47 -9.53 -28.28 -8.64
N ASN A 48 -9.41 -28.76 -9.88
CA ASN A 48 -9.36 -27.94 -11.10
C ASN A 48 -8.18 -26.94 -11.16
N PHE A 49 -6.96 -27.47 -11.07
CA PHE A 49 -5.71 -26.70 -11.17
C PHE A 49 -5.53 -26.06 -12.55
N SER A 50 -5.57 -24.73 -12.61
CA SER A 50 -5.52 -23.90 -13.83
C SER A 50 -4.54 -22.72 -13.71
N PHE A 51 -3.54 -22.82 -12.80
CA PHE A 51 -2.63 -21.72 -12.49
C PHE A 51 -1.92 -21.15 -13.73
N VAL A 52 -1.39 -22.01 -14.60
CA VAL A 52 -0.63 -21.58 -15.79
C VAL A 52 -1.53 -20.79 -16.75
N ASP A 53 -2.77 -21.22 -16.92
CA ASP A 53 -3.71 -20.56 -17.82
C ASP A 53 -4.22 -19.25 -17.21
N ASN A 54 -4.48 -19.20 -15.91
CA ASN A 54 -4.78 -17.96 -15.19
C ASN A 54 -3.67 -16.91 -15.35
N VAL A 55 -2.40 -17.34 -15.28
CA VAL A 55 -1.25 -16.45 -15.50
C VAL A 55 -1.21 -15.99 -16.96
N LYS A 56 -1.36 -16.89 -17.94
CA LYS A 56 -1.38 -16.50 -19.36
C LYS A 56 -2.51 -15.49 -19.65
N ASP A 57 -3.71 -15.75 -19.12
CA ASP A 57 -4.87 -14.88 -19.29
C ASP A 57 -4.65 -13.51 -18.67
N LEU A 58 -4.02 -13.46 -17.48
CA LEU A 58 -3.62 -12.21 -16.82
C LEU A 58 -2.67 -11.37 -17.69
N PHE A 59 -1.68 -12.02 -18.31
CA PHE A 59 -0.73 -11.34 -19.20
C PHE A 59 -1.31 -11.02 -20.59
N ALA A 60 -2.39 -11.68 -21.01
CA ALA A 60 -3.12 -11.39 -22.22
C ALA A 60 -4.23 -10.31 -22.02
N MET A 61 -4.60 -10.04 -20.77
CA MET A 61 -5.66 -9.11 -20.39
C MET A 61 -5.46 -7.72 -21.00
N ASP A 62 -6.54 -7.16 -21.54
CA ASP A 62 -6.58 -5.83 -22.16
C ASP A 62 -5.45 -5.60 -23.17
N LYS A 63 -5.23 -6.56 -24.08
CA LYS A 63 -4.15 -6.53 -25.10
C LYS A 63 -2.74 -6.54 -24.49
N GLY A 64 -2.59 -7.19 -23.34
CA GLY A 64 -1.32 -7.30 -22.63
C GLY A 64 -0.88 -6.01 -21.94
N LEU A 65 -1.84 -5.22 -21.42
CA LEU A 65 -1.55 -4.01 -20.65
C LEU A 65 -1.12 -4.28 -19.21
N TYR A 66 -1.44 -5.46 -18.66
CA TYR A 66 -1.13 -5.81 -17.28
C TYR A 66 0.34 -5.60 -16.88
N PRO A 67 1.36 -6.01 -17.66
CA PRO A 67 2.77 -5.75 -17.34
C PRO A 67 3.09 -4.27 -17.17
N ARG A 68 2.46 -3.40 -17.97
CA ARG A 68 2.65 -1.95 -17.89
C ARG A 68 2.04 -1.41 -16.60
N TRP A 69 0.87 -1.88 -16.19
CA TRP A 69 0.27 -1.50 -14.91
C TRP A 69 1.13 -1.96 -13.73
N TYR A 70 1.64 -3.19 -13.80
CA TYR A 70 2.54 -3.73 -12.78
C TYR A 70 3.82 -2.91 -12.68
N LEU A 71 4.48 -2.62 -13.80
CA LEU A 71 5.69 -1.79 -13.85
C LEU A 71 5.45 -0.37 -13.36
N ASN A 72 4.32 0.25 -13.73
CA ASN A 72 3.93 1.55 -13.22
C ASN A 72 3.83 1.50 -11.68
N SER A 73 3.10 0.52 -11.12
CA SER A 73 2.94 0.34 -9.67
C SER A 73 4.27 0.15 -8.95
N VAL A 74 5.17 -0.67 -9.50
CA VAL A 74 6.52 -0.86 -8.94
C VAL A 74 7.30 0.44 -8.97
N LEU A 75 7.25 1.19 -10.08
CA LEU A 75 7.94 2.47 -10.21
C LEU A 75 7.40 3.50 -9.20
N TYR A 76 6.07 3.61 -9.06
CA TYR A 76 5.44 4.46 -8.05
C TYR A 76 5.90 4.10 -6.64
N ALA A 77 5.88 2.81 -6.30
CA ALA A 77 6.23 2.35 -4.96
C ALA A 77 7.72 2.61 -4.65
N VAL A 78 8.63 2.22 -5.54
CA VAL A 78 10.08 2.31 -5.28
C VAL A 78 10.56 3.76 -5.32
N VAL A 79 10.27 4.48 -6.41
CA VAL A 79 10.76 5.85 -6.58
C VAL A 79 10.03 6.78 -5.61
N GLY A 80 8.72 6.59 -5.43
CA GLY A 80 7.92 7.37 -4.50
C GLY A 80 8.36 7.17 -3.05
N ALA A 81 8.56 5.93 -2.60
CA ALA A 81 9.05 5.66 -1.26
C ALA A 81 10.45 6.24 -1.03
N ALA A 82 11.39 6.04 -1.96
CA ALA A 82 12.75 6.56 -1.81
C ALA A 82 12.78 8.09 -1.73
N ALA A 83 12.07 8.77 -2.63
CA ALA A 83 12.02 10.23 -2.65
C ALA A 83 11.25 10.80 -1.45
N SER A 84 10.13 10.18 -1.08
CA SER A 84 9.36 10.59 0.09
C SER A 84 10.16 10.39 1.38
N SER A 85 10.80 9.24 1.57
CA SER A 85 11.68 8.99 2.72
C SER A 85 12.84 10.00 2.79
N PHE A 86 13.43 10.37 1.66
CA PHE A 86 14.48 11.39 1.63
C PHE A 86 13.97 12.77 2.09
N ILE A 87 12.81 13.21 1.57
CA ILE A 87 12.19 14.49 1.95
C ILE A 87 11.81 14.48 3.42
N SER A 88 11.17 13.40 3.87
CA SER A 88 10.75 13.20 5.26
C SER A 88 11.94 13.18 6.21
N MET A 89 13.02 12.49 5.87
CA MET A 89 14.26 12.48 6.65
C MET A 89 14.87 13.88 6.74
N ALA A 90 14.90 14.65 5.64
CA ALA A 90 15.42 16.01 5.64
C ALA A 90 14.56 16.95 6.50
N ALA A 91 13.24 16.85 6.41
CA ALA A 91 12.31 17.62 7.23
C ALA A 91 12.41 17.25 8.73
N GLY A 92 12.40 15.96 9.05
CA GLY A 92 12.56 15.45 10.42
C GLY A 92 13.91 15.85 11.01
N TYR A 93 15.00 15.77 10.25
CA TYR A 93 16.31 16.27 10.67
C TYR A 93 16.27 17.77 10.95
N ALA A 94 15.57 18.54 10.11
CA ALA A 94 15.46 19.97 10.30
C ALA A 94 14.71 20.33 11.59
N PHE A 95 13.59 19.63 11.85
CA PHE A 95 12.84 19.74 13.09
C PHE A 95 13.61 19.20 14.29
N ASP A 96 14.50 18.23 14.17
CA ASP A 96 15.28 17.75 15.33
C ASP A 96 16.47 18.67 15.64
N LYS A 97 17.31 18.97 14.65
CA LYS A 97 18.62 19.60 14.87
C LYS A 97 18.66 21.11 14.84
N TYR A 98 17.79 21.78 14.08
CA TYR A 98 17.81 23.23 14.02
C TYR A 98 16.84 23.84 15.04
N ALA A 99 17.26 24.97 15.61
CA ALA A 99 16.42 25.87 16.39
C ALA A 99 16.00 27.04 15.49
N PHE A 100 14.72 27.08 15.11
CA PHE A 100 14.14 28.15 14.30
C PHE A 100 12.84 28.66 14.90
N ALA A 101 12.48 29.91 14.58
CA ALA A 101 11.28 30.54 15.11
C ALA A 101 10.02 29.76 14.70
N HIS A 102 9.08 29.59 15.63
CA HIS A 102 7.79 28.90 15.43
C HIS A 102 7.86 27.39 15.13
N LYS A 103 9.00 26.73 15.41
CA LYS A 103 9.20 25.28 15.27
C LYS A 103 8.01 24.44 15.77
N GLU A 104 7.56 24.67 17.00
CA GLU A 104 6.43 23.93 17.60
C GLU A 104 5.10 24.14 16.85
N LYS A 105 4.85 25.36 16.33
CA LYS A 105 3.62 25.63 15.57
C LYS A 105 3.64 24.93 14.21
N LEU A 106 4.79 24.95 13.53
CA LEU A 106 4.96 24.27 12.25
C LEU A 106 4.90 22.76 12.41
N PHE A 107 5.47 22.20 13.48
CA PHE A 107 5.33 20.79 13.81
C PHE A 107 3.86 20.42 14.11
N GLY A 108 3.15 21.25 14.87
CA GLY A 108 1.71 21.10 15.09
C GLY A 108 0.88 21.11 13.80
N LEU A 109 1.28 21.91 12.80
CA LEU A 109 0.64 21.91 11.48
C LEU A 109 0.88 20.59 10.71
N VAL A 110 2.07 20.00 10.80
CA VAL A 110 2.37 18.68 10.22
C VAL A 110 1.48 17.62 10.86
N LEU A 111 1.37 17.60 12.19
CA LEU A 111 0.49 16.68 12.91
C LEU A 111 -0.99 16.87 12.55
N ALA A 112 -1.43 18.12 12.36
CA ALA A 112 -2.79 18.40 11.88
C ALA A 112 -3.03 17.85 10.47
N ALA A 113 -2.03 17.94 9.58
CA ALA A 113 -2.12 17.39 8.24
C ALA A 113 -2.22 15.85 8.23
N VAL A 114 -1.58 15.16 9.19
CA VAL A 114 -1.70 13.69 9.39
C VAL A 114 -3.15 13.28 9.68
N MET A 115 -3.93 14.13 10.34
CA MET A 115 -5.34 13.86 10.67
C MET A 115 -6.29 14.02 9.48
N VAL A 116 -5.84 14.62 8.37
CA VAL A 116 -6.70 14.85 7.21
C VAL A 116 -6.93 13.54 6.45
N PRO A 117 -8.19 13.11 6.29
CA PRO A 117 -8.49 11.89 5.55
C PRO A 117 -8.16 12.06 4.07
N GLN A 118 -7.44 11.09 3.51
CA GLN A 118 -6.98 11.09 2.11
C GLN A 118 -8.16 11.18 1.11
N THR A 119 -9.33 10.66 1.47
CA THR A 119 -10.53 10.72 0.64
C THR A 119 -11.02 12.15 0.38
N VAL A 120 -10.83 13.07 1.34
CA VAL A 120 -11.22 14.48 1.20
C VAL A 120 -10.22 15.25 0.32
N LEU A 121 -8.97 14.79 0.26
CA LEU A 121 -7.93 15.39 -0.59
C LEU A 121 -8.10 15.04 -2.08
N ALA A 122 -8.84 13.99 -2.42
CA ALA A 122 -8.99 13.53 -3.80
C ALA A 122 -9.54 14.61 -4.75
N LEU A 123 -10.60 15.32 -4.36
CA LEU A 123 -11.19 16.37 -5.19
C LEU A 123 -10.27 17.60 -5.33
N PRO A 124 -9.70 18.16 -4.24
CA PRO A 124 -8.70 19.23 -4.35
C PRO A 124 -7.50 18.87 -5.23
N LEU A 125 -6.93 17.68 -5.05
CA LEU A 125 -5.81 17.20 -5.86
C LEU A 125 -6.20 17.09 -7.34
N TYR A 126 -7.40 16.58 -7.63
CA TYR A 126 -7.93 16.52 -9.00
C TYR A 126 -8.08 17.92 -9.62
N LEU A 127 -8.65 18.89 -8.89
CA LEU A 127 -8.81 20.26 -9.37
C LEU A 127 -7.45 20.93 -9.64
N MET A 128 -6.45 20.69 -8.79
CA MET A 128 -5.08 21.17 -9.02
C MET A 128 -4.43 20.50 -10.25
N ALA A 129 -4.60 19.20 -10.42
CA ALA A 129 -4.11 18.48 -11.60
C ALA A 129 -4.82 18.96 -12.88
N SER A 130 -6.12 19.25 -12.80
CA SER A 130 -6.92 19.79 -13.91
C SER A 130 -6.45 21.19 -14.32
N GLY A 131 -6.28 22.08 -13.35
CA GLY A 131 -5.79 23.44 -13.59
C GLY A 131 -4.36 23.50 -14.15
N THR A 132 -3.56 22.45 -13.93
CA THR A 132 -2.18 22.34 -14.44
C THR A 132 -2.07 21.46 -15.69
N GLY A 133 -3.17 20.89 -16.19
CA GLY A 133 -3.16 19.97 -17.33
C GLY A 133 -2.47 18.63 -17.07
N LEU A 134 -2.22 18.27 -15.82
CA LEU A 134 -1.56 17.03 -15.41
C LEU A 134 -2.53 15.84 -15.30
N VAL A 135 -3.83 16.04 -15.51
CA VAL A 135 -4.85 14.98 -15.45
C VAL A 135 -4.47 13.83 -16.38
N ASN A 136 -4.67 12.60 -15.89
CA ASN A 136 -4.35 11.37 -16.62
C ASN A 136 -2.85 11.21 -16.95
N THR A 137 -1.96 11.81 -16.16
CA THR A 137 -0.52 11.62 -16.28
C THR A 137 0.09 11.05 -15.00
N PHE A 138 1.32 10.53 -15.12
CA PHE A 138 2.12 10.05 -14.01
C PHE A 138 2.25 11.09 -12.87
N TRP A 139 2.44 12.35 -13.24
CA TRP A 139 2.73 13.44 -12.29
C TRP A 139 1.56 13.78 -11.38
N ALA A 140 0.31 13.61 -11.85
CA ALA A 140 -0.89 13.88 -11.05
C ALA A 140 -0.96 13.01 -9.79
N VAL A 141 -0.36 11.82 -9.81
CA VAL A 141 -0.32 10.90 -8.67
C VAL A 141 1.03 10.96 -7.96
N PHE A 142 2.13 11.05 -8.73
CA PHE A 142 3.46 10.98 -8.16
C PHE A 142 3.80 12.17 -7.25
N ILE A 143 3.51 13.40 -7.67
CA ILE A 143 3.88 14.61 -6.91
C ILE A 143 3.20 14.65 -5.53
N PRO A 144 1.87 14.44 -5.39
CA PRO A 144 1.23 14.48 -4.08
C PRO A 144 1.77 13.43 -3.10
N VAL A 145 2.09 12.23 -3.59
CA VAL A 145 2.56 11.10 -2.76
C VAL A 145 3.94 11.36 -2.16
N LEU A 146 4.77 12.22 -2.77
CA LEU A 146 6.09 12.56 -2.23
C LEU A 146 6.00 13.26 -0.87
N PHE A 147 4.94 14.03 -0.64
CA PHE A 147 4.76 14.86 0.54
C PHE A 147 3.78 14.20 1.51
N ASN A 148 4.27 13.21 2.26
CA ASN A 148 3.48 12.53 3.28
C ASN A 148 3.87 13.02 4.68
N PRO A 149 2.97 13.70 5.42
CA PRO A 149 3.27 14.20 6.75
C PRO A 149 3.47 13.08 7.78
N PHE A 150 3.05 11.84 7.53
CA PHE A 150 3.35 10.70 8.40
C PHE A 150 4.85 10.36 8.46
N GLY A 151 5.63 10.71 7.44
CA GLY A 151 7.04 10.36 7.39
C GLY A 151 7.95 11.31 8.18
N VAL A 152 7.47 12.52 8.51
CA VAL A 152 8.20 13.58 9.23
C VAL A 152 8.06 13.37 10.73
#